data_AF-A0A5J4X3J4-F1
#
_entry.id   AF-A0A5J4X3J4-F1
#
_cell.length_a   1.000
_cell.length_b   1.000
_cell.length_c   1.000
_cell.angle_alpha   90.00
_cell.angle_beta   90.00
_cell.angle_gamma   90.00
#
_symmetry.space_group_name_H-M   'P 1'
#
loop_
_entity.id
_entity.type
_entity.pdbx_description
1 polymer ?
#
loop_
_entity_poly.entity_id
_entity_poly.type
_entity_poly.pdbx_seq_one_letter_code
_entity_poly.pdbx_strand_id
1 'polypeptide(L)'
;MLCRFFANFERGITTMTQMNIDVQIPDLNEGNSEHTDKPENIETFCSICQLSTNTEFHQLECGHTFHRLCLYEYLHFDKRRCPNCNQEFSLSFVQPIMWSVKNLGLSIESNFTQAQKLRQQWSIIKLRVFPPPNIYINKIRFFLHPAFSKSCVELTEHPFEIHVQLFNNDVFVVLEITFNGNNVFILAHRLMKEIQQRNYFFGQFNGVQIDSDDERMTNISRKV
;
A
#
# COMPACT_ATOMS: atom_id res chain seq x y z
N MET A 1 -1.62 -3.97 -25.82
CA MET A 1 -1.65 -5.27 -25.11
C MET A 1 -1.62 -5.14 -23.57
N LEU A 2 -1.36 -3.94 -23.01
CA LEU A 2 -1.46 -3.62 -21.57
C LEU A 2 -2.91 -3.64 -21.02
N CYS A 3 -3.93 -3.24 -21.81
CA CYS A 3 -5.34 -3.22 -21.33
C CYS A 3 -5.89 -4.58 -20.91
N ARG A 4 -5.41 -5.72 -21.44
CA ARG A 4 -5.94 -7.04 -21.03
C ARG A 4 -5.38 -7.52 -19.69
N PHE A 5 -4.19 -7.08 -19.31
CA PHE A 5 -3.60 -7.40 -18.00
C PHE A 5 -4.29 -6.58 -16.90
N PHE A 6 -4.54 -5.29 -17.14
CA PHE A 6 -5.31 -4.43 -16.23
C PHE A 6 -6.80 -4.77 -16.18
N ALA A 7 -7.46 -5.11 -17.29
CA ALA A 7 -8.86 -5.54 -17.28
C ALA A 7 -9.10 -6.85 -16.50
N ASN A 8 -8.09 -7.73 -16.43
CA ASN A 8 -8.15 -8.92 -15.59
C ASN A 8 -7.80 -8.62 -14.12
N PHE A 9 -6.94 -7.62 -13.86
CA PHE A 9 -6.68 -7.10 -12.51
C PHE A 9 -7.93 -6.42 -11.91
N GLU A 10 -8.61 -5.57 -12.69
CA GLU A 10 -9.87 -4.94 -12.29
C GLU A 10 -10.97 -5.97 -12.00
N ARG A 11 -11.12 -6.99 -12.87
CA ARG A 11 -12.07 -8.10 -12.63
C ARG A 11 -11.68 -9.00 -11.44
N GLY A 12 -10.38 -9.10 -11.14
CA GLY A 12 -9.87 -9.82 -9.97
C GLY A 12 -10.16 -9.10 -8.65
N ILE A 13 -10.17 -7.75 -8.65
CA ILE A 13 -10.55 -6.95 -7.48
C ILE A 13 -12.07 -7.01 -7.24
N THR A 14 -12.90 -7.08 -8.29
CA THR A 14 -14.37 -7.17 -8.14
C THR A 14 -14.85 -8.50 -7.53
N THR A 15 -13.97 -9.49 -7.32
CA THR A 15 -14.29 -10.75 -6.63
C THR A 15 -13.58 -10.87 -5.28
N MET A 16 -13.37 -9.76 -4.58
CA MET A 16 -13.15 -9.80 -3.13
C MET A 16 -14.43 -10.28 -2.46
N THR A 17 -14.53 -11.60 -2.34
CA THR A 17 -15.48 -12.28 -1.47
C THR A 17 -15.38 -11.66 -0.08
N GLN A 18 -16.52 -11.27 0.49
CA GLN A 18 -16.67 -11.06 1.92
C GLN A 18 -16.17 -12.32 2.63
N MET A 19 -14.94 -12.27 3.09
CA MET A 19 -14.41 -13.25 4.02
C MET A 19 -14.56 -12.64 5.40
N ASN A 20 -15.50 -13.19 6.17
CA ASN A 20 -15.54 -13.01 7.61
C ASN A 20 -14.22 -13.53 8.17
N ILE A 21 -13.38 -12.61 8.60
CA ILE A 21 -12.22 -12.94 9.41
C ILE A 21 -12.65 -12.67 10.83
N ASP A 22 -12.94 -13.73 11.58
CA ASP A 22 -12.97 -13.69 13.04
C ASP A 22 -11.53 -13.49 13.53
N VAL A 23 -11.06 -12.24 13.47
CA VAL A 23 -9.93 -11.82 14.30
C VAL A 23 -10.50 -11.67 15.71
N GLN A 24 -10.23 -12.65 16.58
CA GLN A 24 -10.51 -12.50 18.00
C GLN A 24 -9.61 -11.38 18.54
N ILE A 25 -10.17 -10.18 18.62
CA ILE A 25 -9.61 -9.05 19.36
C ILE A 25 -9.86 -9.36 20.84
N PRO A 26 -8.86 -9.34 21.73
CA PRO A 26 -9.09 -9.53 23.15
C PRO A 26 -9.95 -8.39 23.71
N ASP A 27 -11.07 -8.75 24.32
CA ASP A 27 -11.97 -7.85 25.06
C ASP A 27 -11.19 -7.09 26.14
N LEU A 28 -11.16 -5.76 26.03
CA LEU A 28 -10.73 -4.89 27.11
C LEU A 28 -11.94 -4.61 28.01
N ASN A 29 -11.88 -5.20 29.20
CA ASN A 29 -12.85 -5.13 30.30
C ASN A 29 -13.57 -3.79 30.47
N GLU A 30 -14.90 -3.88 30.55
CA GLU A 30 -15.81 -2.85 31.04
C GLU A 30 -15.65 -2.68 32.56
N GLY A 31 -15.37 -1.45 32.98
CA GLY A 31 -15.42 -1.01 34.37
C GLY A 31 -16.35 0.20 34.47
N ASN A 32 -17.49 0.03 35.13
CA ASN A 32 -18.53 1.02 35.38
C ASN A 32 -18.03 2.35 35.99
N SER A 33 -18.53 3.47 35.49
CA SER A 33 -19.00 4.57 36.33
C SER A 33 -20.11 5.36 35.62
N GLU A 34 -21.32 5.34 36.19
CA GLU A 34 -22.42 6.23 35.82
C GLU A 34 -22.05 7.68 36.12
N HIS A 35 -21.95 8.50 35.09
CA HIS A 35 -22.18 9.94 35.18
C HIS A 35 -22.97 10.39 33.96
N THR A 36 -24.21 10.78 34.20
CA THR A 36 -25.13 11.34 33.22
C THR A 36 -24.75 12.78 32.90
N ASP A 37 -23.98 12.98 31.83
CA ASP A 37 -23.90 14.24 31.12
C ASP A 37 -24.43 14.02 29.70
N LYS A 38 -25.36 14.89 29.27
CA LYS A 38 -25.86 14.91 27.89
C LYS A 38 -24.66 15.01 26.94
N PRO A 39 -24.55 14.18 25.89
CA PRO A 39 -23.51 14.38 24.91
C PRO A 39 -23.83 15.66 24.14
N GLU A 40 -23.09 16.73 24.42
CA GLU A 40 -22.90 17.79 23.44
C GLU A 40 -22.37 17.10 22.19
N ASN A 41 -23.14 17.20 21.11
CA ASN A 41 -22.84 16.58 19.83
C ASN A 41 -21.64 17.32 19.22
N ILE A 42 -20.43 17.02 19.70
CA ILE A 42 -19.19 17.50 19.11
C ILE A 42 -19.09 16.77 17.77
N GLU A 43 -19.46 17.46 16.70
CA GLU A 43 -19.29 16.96 15.33
C GLU A 43 -17.79 16.67 15.10
N THR A 44 -17.41 15.40 15.17
CA THR A 44 -16.07 14.96 14.82
C THR A 44 -15.93 14.93 13.31
N PHE A 45 -15.00 15.71 12.76
CA PHE A 45 -14.68 15.72 11.32
C PHE A 45 -13.29 15.12 11.07
N CYS A 46 -13.12 14.46 9.93
CA CYS A 46 -11.82 13.97 9.52
C CYS A 46 -10.99 15.13 8.95
N SER A 47 -9.83 15.41 9.52
CA SER A 47 -9.00 16.53 9.04
C SER A 47 -8.30 16.29 7.69
N ILE A 48 -8.29 15.04 7.19
CA ILE A 48 -7.75 14.72 5.85
C ILE A 48 -8.75 15.07 4.75
N CYS A 49 -9.98 14.60 4.85
CA CYS A 49 -11.00 14.81 3.81
C CYS A 49 -12.02 15.92 4.16
N GLN A 50 -11.97 16.46 5.37
CA GLN A 50 -12.87 17.51 5.87
C GLN A 50 -14.36 17.11 5.88
N LEU A 51 -14.65 15.82 6.01
CA LEU A 51 -16.02 15.28 6.06
C LEU A 51 -16.29 14.61 7.41
N SER A 52 -17.55 14.59 7.83
CA SER A 52 -18.07 13.97 9.06
C SER A 52 -18.86 12.69 8.79
N THR A 53 -18.55 11.99 7.70
CA THR A 53 -19.29 10.77 7.28
C THR A 53 -19.33 9.70 8.38
N ASN A 54 -20.36 8.84 8.38
CA ASN A 54 -20.52 7.69 9.29
C ASN A 54 -19.49 6.55 9.08
N THR A 55 -18.26 6.86 8.64
CA THR A 55 -17.20 5.86 8.54
C THR A 55 -16.44 5.76 9.86
N GLU A 56 -15.77 4.62 10.09
CA GLU A 56 -14.99 4.41 11.31
C GLU A 56 -13.91 5.49 11.46
N PHE A 57 -13.89 6.16 12.62
CA PHE A 57 -12.87 7.11 13.00
C PHE A 57 -11.78 6.45 13.85
N HIS A 58 -10.57 6.97 13.74
CA HIS A 58 -9.45 6.65 14.61
C HIS A 58 -8.86 7.95 15.17
N GLN A 59 -8.73 8.02 16.49
CA GLN A 59 -8.09 9.12 17.20
C GLN A 59 -6.63 8.74 17.51
N LEU A 60 -5.70 9.59 17.08
CA LEU A 60 -4.28 9.44 17.40
C LEU A 60 -3.98 9.87 18.83
N GLU A 61 -2.81 9.48 19.35
CA GLU A 61 -2.28 9.88 20.67
C GLU A 61 -2.19 11.40 20.87
N CYS A 62 -2.04 12.16 19.78
CA CYS A 62 -2.04 13.62 19.78
C CYS A 62 -3.45 14.26 19.87
N GLY A 63 -4.51 13.45 19.95
CA GLY A 63 -5.91 13.89 20.07
C GLY A 63 -6.64 14.14 18.74
N HIS A 64 -5.94 14.14 17.60
CA HIS A 64 -6.55 14.35 16.29
C HIS A 64 -7.24 13.10 15.74
N THR A 65 -8.39 13.29 15.09
CA THR A 65 -9.28 12.22 14.63
C THR A 65 -9.37 12.18 13.10
N PHE A 66 -9.34 10.98 12.53
CA PHE A 66 -9.37 10.74 11.10
C PHE A 66 -10.27 9.57 10.74
N HIS A 67 -10.88 9.57 9.56
CA HIS A 67 -11.44 8.32 9.04
C HIS A 67 -10.33 7.28 8.90
N ARG A 68 -10.62 6.05 9.29
CA ARG A 68 -9.67 4.93 9.25
C ARG A 68 -9.06 4.72 7.87
N LEU A 69 -9.88 4.79 6.82
CA LEU A 69 -9.42 4.68 5.42
C LEU A 69 -8.50 5.84 5.02
N CYS A 70 -8.87 7.08 5.35
CA CYS A 70 -8.01 8.25 5.06
C CYS A 70 -6.65 8.12 5.76
N LEU A 71 -6.64 7.61 6.99
CA LEU A 71 -5.39 7.35 7.71
C LEU A 71 -4.57 6.23 7.04
N TYR A 72 -5.21 5.17 6.53
CA TYR A 72 -4.52 4.09 5.82
C TYR A 72 -3.89 4.55 4.51
N GLU A 73 -4.61 5.34 3.72
CA GLU A 73 -4.09 5.98 2.51
C GLU A 73 -2.90 6.90 2.83
N TYR A 74 -2.96 7.62 3.95
CA TYR A 74 -1.85 8.43 4.42
C TYR A 74 -0.62 7.57 4.81
N LEU A 75 -0.83 6.49 5.56
CA LEU A 75 0.20 5.54 5.99
C LEU A 75 0.81 4.73 4.82
N HIS A 76 0.10 4.61 3.70
CA HIS A 76 0.55 3.90 2.49
C HIS A 76 1.92 4.38 2.02
N PHE A 77 2.24 5.66 2.24
CA PHE A 77 3.50 6.30 1.86
C PHE A 77 4.53 6.35 3.00
N ASP A 78 4.45 5.42 3.96
CA ASP A 78 5.33 5.30 5.14
C ASP A 78 5.41 6.57 6.00
N LYS A 79 4.32 7.34 6.04
CA LYS A 79 4.21 8.54 6.88
C LYS A 79 3.80 8.16 8.29
N ARG A 80 4.61 8.46 9.31
CA ARG A 80 4.34 8.11 10.72
C ARG A 80 4.12 9.31 11.63
N ARG A 81 3.67 10.42 11.04
CA ARG A 81 3.46 11.69 11.72
C ARG A 81 2.04 12.17 11.47
N CYS A 82 1.40 12.73 12.48
CA CYS A 82 0.03 13.20 12.38
C CYS A 82 -0.09 14.23 11.24
N PRO A 83 -1.05 14.09 10.31
CA PRO A 83 -1.27 15.05 9.23
C PRO A 83 -1.52 16.50 9.71
N ASN A 84 -2.03 16.67 10.93
CA ASN A 84 -2.42 17.97 11.46
C ASN A 84 -1.29 18.67 12.23
N CYS A 85 -0.74 17.99 13.24
CA CYS A 85 0.26 18.58 14.14
C CYS A 85 1.68 18.07 13.91
N ASN A 86 1.86 17.13 12.98
CA ASN A 86 3.14 16.51 12.67
C ASN A 86 3.79 15.78 13.87
N GLN A 87 3.04 15.44 14.93
CA GLN A 87 3.54 14.62 16.04
C GLN A 87 3.64 13.16 15.60
N GLU A 88 4.70 12.45 16.01
CA GLU A 88 4.82 11.00 15.78
C GLU A 88 3.76 10.23 16.56
N PHE A 89 3.32 9.09 16.01
CA PHE A 89 2.34 8.22 16.64
C PHE A 89 2.68 6.75 16.42
N SER A 90 2.21 5.88 17.32
CA SER A 90 2.40 4.43 17.22
C SER A 90 1.53 3.79 16.14
N LEU A 91 2.07 2.77 15.46
CA LEU A 91 1.35 1.98 14.45
C LEU A 91 0.70 0.71 15.01
N SER A 92 0.63 0.56 16.34
CA SER A 92 0.11 -0.66 16.99
C SER A 92 -1.27 -1.08 16.48
N PHE A 93 -2.14 -0.11 16.15
CA PHE A 93 -3.49 -0.35 15.65
C PHE A 93 -3.56 -0.93 14.22
N VAL A 94 -2.45 -0.89 13.45
CA VAL A 94 -2.36 -1.45 12.08
C VAL A 94 -1.28 -2.50 11.90
N GLN A 95 -0.34 -2.60 12.84
CA GLN A 95 0.77 -3.55 12.79
C GLN A 95 0.37 -4.98 12.42
N PRO A 96 -0.75 -5.56 12.92
CA PRO A 96 -1.15 -6.93 12.59
C PRO A 96 -1.53 -7.16 11.12
N ILE A 97 -1.88 -6.11 10.38
CA ILE A 97 -2.38 -6.19 9.01
C ILE A 97 -1.51 -5.43 8.00
N MET A 98 -0.46 -4.75 8.46
CA MET A 98 0.39 -3.88 7.64
C MET A 98 1.61 -4.62 7.08
N TRP A 99 1.71 -4.63 5.75
CA TRP A 99 2.77 -5.22 4.96
C TRP A 99 3.65 -4.13 4.38
N SER A 100 4.94 -4.14 4.66
CA SER A 100 5.86 -3.18 4.08
C SER A 100 6.57 -3.78 2.86
N VAL A 101 6.46 -3.11 1.73
CA VAL A 101 7.20 -3.47 0.51
C VAL A 101 8.24 -2.39 0.26
N LYS A 102 9.50 -2.79 0.23
CA LYS A 102 10.64 -1.90 0.02
C LYS A 102 11.30 -2.21 -1.30
N ASN A 103 11.30 -1.25 -2.21
CA ASN A 103 12.13 -1.29 -3.41
C ASN A 103 13.37 -0.40 -3.22
N LEU A 104 14.54 -0.95 -3.52
CA LEU A 104 15.82 -0.25 -3.49
C LEU A 104 16.38 -0.23 -4.90
N GLY A 105 16.42 0.95 -5.51
CA GLY A 105 17.15 1.16 -6.74
C GLY A 105 18.65 1.20 -6.47
N LEU A 106 19.37 0.23 -7.01
CA LEU A 106 20.82 0.13 -6.99
C LEU A 106 21.32 0.53 -8.39
N SER A 107 21.91 1.71 -8.49
CA SER A 107 22.63 2.11 -9.70
C SER A 107 23.97 1.38 -9.73
N ILE A 108 24.26 0.69 -10.84
CA ILE A 108 25.62 0.23 -11.07
C ILE A 108 26.39 1.39 -11.68
N GLU A 109 27.25 2.02 -10.88
CA GLU A 109 28.29 2.89 -11.42
C GLU A 109 29.22 2.03 -12.27
N SER A 110 29.03 2.13 -13.57
CA SER A 110 29.91 1.54 -14.54
C SER A 110 30.93 2.58 -14.98
N ASN A 111 32.19 2.16 -15.14
CA ASN A 111 33.32 2.97 -15.61
C ASN A 111 33.20 3.37 -17.10
N PHE A 112 32.00 3.70 -17.56
CA PHE A 112 31.72 4.06 -18.92
C PHE A 112 31.99 5.56 -19.17
N THR A 113 32.52 5.86 -20.36
CA THR A 113 32.67 7.24 -20.86
C THR A 113 31.30 7.94 -20.93
N GLN A 114 31.26 9.27 -20.82
CA GLN A 114 30.00 10.05 -20.83
C GLN A 114 29.08 9.73 -22.03
N ALA A 115 29.63 9.39 -23.20
CA ALA A 115 28.86 8.99 -24.38
C ALA A 115 28.19 7.62 -24.25
N GLN A 116 28.73 6.71 -23.43
CA GLN A 116 28.17 5.39 -23.13
C GLN A 116 27.12 5.45 -22.02
N LYS A 117 27.24 6.38 -21.06
CA LYS A 117 26.26 6.62 -19.99
C LYS A 117 24.86 7.00 -20.50
N LEU A 118 24.77 7.64 -21.67
CA LEU A 118 23.49 7.99 -22.31
C LEU A 118 22.78 6.81 -22.98
N ARG A 119 23.47 5.69 -23.24
CA ARG A 119 22.92 4.57 -24.04
C ARG A 119 22.44 3.37 -23.22
N GLN A 120 22.86 3.21 -21.96
CA GLN A 120 22.40 2.13 -21.09
C GLN A 120 22.34 2.58 -19.63
N GLN A 121 21.19 3.12 -19.21
CA GLN A 121 20.86 3.24 -17.78
C GLN A 121 19.90 2.12 -17.43
N TRP A 122 20.43 0.95 -17.09
CA TRP A 122 19.65 -0.05 -16.36
C TRP A 122 19.99 0.07 -14.88
N SER A 123 18.96 0.02 -14.04
CA SER A 123 19.08 -0.01 -12.58
C SER A 123 18.76 -1.43 -12.10
N ILE A 124 19.52 -1.96 -11.14
CA ILE A 124 19.09 -3.16 -10.43
C ILE A 124 18.14 -2.71 -9.33
N ILE A 125 16.91 -3.20 -9.35
CA ILE A 125 15.94 -2.99 -8.29
C ILE A 125 15.92 -4.23 -7.41
N LYS A 126 16.22 -4.03 -6.14
CA LYS A 126 16.04 -5.02 -5.08
C LYS A 126 14.68 -4.79 -4.43
N LEU A 127 13.76 -5.73 -4.60
CA LEU A 127 12.42 -5.68 -4.03
C LEU A 127 12.35 -6.66 -2.85
N ARG A 128 11.92 -6.17 -1.69
CA ARG A 128 11.81 -6.97 -0.46
C ARG A 128 10.44 -6.77 0.19
N VAL A 129 9.83 -7.88 0.62
CA VAL A 129 8.54 -7.91 1.31
C VAL A 129 8.77 -8.19 2.80
N PHE A 130 8.14 -7.40 3.65
CA PHE A 130 8.13 -7.57 5.09
C PHE A 130 6.70 -7.87 5.57
N PRO A 131 6.43 -9.09 6.08
CA PRO A 131 5.14 -9.41 6.64
C PRO A 131 4.89 -8.68 7.97
N PRO A 132 3.61 -8.57 8.38
CA PRO A 132 3.24 -8.26 9.75
C PRO A 132 3.91 -9.22 10.76
N PRO A 133 4.07 -8.81 12.03
CA PRO A 133 4.52 -9.69 13.08
C PRO A 133 3.65 -10.95 13.18
N ASN A 134 4.27 -12.09 13.48
CA ASN A 134 3.60 -13.40 13.66
C ASN A 134 2.87 -13.95 12.43
N ILE A 135 3.07 -13.38 11.24
CA ILE A 135 2.56 -13.94 9.99
C ILE A 135 3.62 -14.84 9.33
N TYR A 136 3.24 -16.09 9.10
CA TYR A 136 4.04 -17.05 8.33
C TYR A 136 3.58 -17.07 6.88
N ILE A 137 4.53 -16.80 5.98
CA ILE A 137 4.30 -16.84 4.54
C ILE A 137 4.70 -18.22 4.02
N ASN A 138 3.76 -18.90 3.38
CA ASN A 138 4.03 -20.19 2.73
C ASN A 138 4.67 -19.99 1.36
N LYS A 139 4.22 -18.94 0.66
CA LYS A 139 4.62 -18.69 -0.73
C LYS A 139 4.38 -17.24 -1.15
N ILE A 140 5.29 -16.67 -1.92
CA ILE A 140 5.09 -15.42 -2.66
C ILE A 140 5.35 -15.64 -4.14
N ARG A 141 4.42 -15.19 -4.98
CA ARG A 141 4.59 -15.11 -6.43
C ARG A 141 4.69 -13.65 -6.85
N PHE A 142 5.77 -13.31 -7.54
CA PHE A 142 6.00 -12.01 -8.17
C PHE A 142 5.69 -12.11 -9.66
N PHE A 143 4.59 -11.53 -10.08
CA PHE A 143 4.21 -11.41 -11.48
C PHE A 143 4.81 -10.13 -12.06
N LEU A 144 5.81 -10.31 -12.90
CA LEU A 144 6.57 -9.25 -13.55
C LEU A 144 5.98 -8.93 -14.93
N HIS A 145 6.18 -7.71 -15.41
CA HIS A 145 5.78 -7.31 -16.76
C HIS A 145 6.35 -8.29 -17.83
N PRO A 146 5.63 -8.59 -18.92
CA PRO A 146 6.11 -9.52 -19.96
C PRO A 146 7.44 -9.14 -20.65
N ALA A 147 7.92 -7.91 -20.45
CA ALA A 147 9.22 -7.47 -20.96
C ALA A 147 10.41 -8.07 -20.20
N PHE A 148 10.19 -8.66 -19.02
CA PHE A 148 11.22 -9.37 -18.26
C PHE A 148 11.40 -10.79 -18.79
N SER A 149 12.62 -11.32 -18.69
CA SER A 149 12.94 -12.70 -19.11
C SER A 149 12.16 -13.77 -18.33
N LYS A 150 11.79 -13.47 -17.08
CA LYS A 150 10.86 -14.26 -16.27
C LYS A 150 9.66 -13.41 -15.93
N SER A 151 8.47 -13.86 -16.33
CA SER A 151 7.20 -13.19 -16.02
C SER A 151 6.65 -13.56 -14.62
N CYS A 152 7.17 -14.63 -14.01
CA CYS A 152 6.79 -15.08 -12.69
C CYS A 152 8.02 -15.57 -11.92
N VAL A 153 8.19 -15.11 -10.69
CA VAL A 153 9.19 -15.62 -9.74
C VAL A 153 8.45 -16.07 -8.49
N GLU A 154 8.73 -17.29 -8.04
CA GLU A 154 8.10 -17.88 -6.85
C GLU A 154 9.16 -18.07 -5.76
N LEU A 155 8.83 -17.67 -4.53
CA LEU A 155 9.66 -17.85 -3.34
C LEU A 155 8.85 -18.54 -2.24
N THR A 156 9.40 -19.57 -1.62
CA THR A 156 8.79 -20.32 -0.50
C THR A 156 9.56 -20.15 0.81
N GLU A 157 10.73 -19.52 0.77
CA GLU A 157 11.63 -19.38 1.91
C GLU A 157 12.08 -17.92 2.07
N HIS A 158 12.37 -17.55 3.33
CA HIS A 158 12.87 -16.22 3.67
C HIS A 158 14.39 -16.11 3.37
N PRO A 159 14.90 -14.96 2.88
CA PRO A 159 14.20 -13.69 2.66
C PRO A 159 13.39 -13.65 1.36
N PHE A 160 12.20 -13.02 1.44
CA PHE A 160 11.35 -12.78 0.28
C PHE A 160 11.85 -11.58 -0.53
N GLU A 161 12.89 -11.83 -1.31
CA GLU A 161 13.62 -10.81 -2.07
C GLU A 161 13.87 -11.24 -3.51
N ILE A 162 13.64 -10.32 -4.44
CA ILE A 162 14.01 -10.49 -5.85
C ILE A 162 14.85 -9.31 -6.36
N HIS A 163 15.64 -9.57 -7.38
CA HIS A 163 16.45 -8.58 -8.08
C HIS A 163 15.98 -8.47 -9.53
N VAL A 164 15.68 -7.26 -9.97
CA VAL A 164 15.06 -7.00 -11.28
C VAL A 164 15.83 -5.90 -12.00
N GLN A 165 16.15 -6.09 -13.27
CA GLN A 165 16.83 -5.06 -14.07
C GLN A 165 15.80 -4.14 -14.74
N LEU A 166 15.73 -2.88 -14.32
CA LEU A 166 14.81 -1.89 -14.88
C LEU A 166 15.54 -0.93 -15.81
N PHE A 167 15.03 -0.72 -17.02
CA PHE A 167 15.62 0.23 -17.97
C PHE A 167 15.17 1.67 -17.71
N ASN A 168 14.06 2.13 -18.28
CA ASN A 168 13.64 3.55 -18.18
C ASN A 168 12.22 3.78 -17.69
N ASN A 169 11.37 2.77 -17.75
CA ASN A 169 9.98 2.91 -17.37
C ASN A 169 9.77 2.32 -15.99
N ASP A 170 8.97 2.98 -15.17
CA ASP A 170 8.39 2.34 -14.01
C ASP A 170 7.41 1.28 -14.48
N VAL A 171 7.41 0.14 -13.79
CA VAL A 171 6.56 -0.99 -14.13
C VAL A 171 5.88 -1.50 -12.88
N PHE A 172 4.66 -1.99 -13.01
CA PHE A 172 4.00 -2.66 -11.91
C PHE A 172 4.50 -4.11 -11.79
N VAL A 173 4.73 -4.53 -10.55
CA VAL A 173 4.81 -5.92 -10.15
C VAL A 173 3.56 -6.25 -9.34
N VAL A 174 2.93 -7.39 -9.65
CA VAL A 174 1.83 -7.91 -8.83
C VAL A 174 2.41 -8.98 -7.92
N LEU A 175 2.15 -8.86 -6.62
CA LEU A 175 2.56 -9.83 -5.62
C LEU A 175 1.31 -10.59 -5.20
N GLU A 176 1.42 -11.91 -5.20
CA GLU A 176 0.43 -12.82 -4.64
C GLU A 176 1.08 -13.59 -3.50
N ILE A 177 0.58 -13.41 -2.29
CA ILE A 177 1.15 -13.92 -1.05
C ILE A 177 0.17 -14.92 -0.47
N THR A 178 0.62 -16.16 -0.24
CA THR A 178 -0.18 -17.24 0.37
C THR A 178 0.30 -17.51 1.79
N PHE A 179 -0.64 -17.65 2.73
CA PHE A 179 -0.38 -17.93 4.14
C PHE A 179 -1.08 -19.22 4.59
N ASN A 180 -0.92 -19.57 5.86
CA ASN A 180 -1.58 -20.72 6.47
C ASN A 180 -3.10 -20.66 6.25
N GLY A 181 -3.69 -21.81 5.88
CA GLY A 181 -5.11 -21.89 5.55
C GLY A 181 -5.47 -21.49 4.11
N ASN A 182 -4.50 -21.39 3.19
CA ASN A 182 -4.71 -21.05 1.77
C ASN A 182 -5.31 -19.66 1.51
N ASN A 183 -5.33 -18.79 2.51
CA ASN A 183 -5.71 -17.41 2.31
C ASN A 183 -4.64 -16.69 1.46
N VAL A 184 -5.10 -15.78 0.60
CA VAL A 184 -4.26 -15.08 -0.38
C VAL A 184 -4.39 -13.58 -0.21
N PHE A 185 -3.25 -12.88 -0.18
CA PHE A 185 -3.16 -11.43 -0.22
C PHE A 185 -2.52 -11.00 -1.53
N ILE A 186 -3.20 -10.12 -2.27
CA ILE A 186 -2.74 -9.63 -3.56
C ILE A 186 -2.50 -8.13 -3.45
N LEU A 187 -1.35 -7.68 -3.92
CA LEU A 187 -1.02 -6.26 -4.00
C LEU A 187 -0.28 -5.93 -5.29
N ALA A 188 -0.48 -4.73 -5.81
CA ALA A 188 0.27 -4.19 -6.93
C ALA A 188 1.25 -3.13 -6.42
N HIS A 189 2.51 -3.24 -6.83
CA HIS A 189 3.58 -2.33 -6.45
C HIS A 189 4.25 -1.75 -7.69
N ARG A 190 4.41 -0.43 -7.73
CA ARG A 190 5.12 0.26 -8.80
C ARG A 190 6.63 0.19 -8.51
N LEU A 191 7.37 -0.50 -9.35
CA LEU A 191 8.83 -0.49 -9.30
C LEU A 191 9.34 0.82 -9.86
N MET A 192 10.11 1.54 -9.06
CA MET A 192 10.75 2.80 -9.43
C MET A 192 12.27 2.68 -9.30
N LYS A 193 13.01 3.50 -10.05
CA LYS A 193 14.48 3.60 -9.92
C LYS A 193 14.92 4.19 -8.57
N GLU A 194 14.04 4.93 -7.92
CA GLU A 194 14.29 5.56 -6.64
C GLU A 194 13.95 4.63 -5.48
N ILE A 195 14.54 4.89 -4.31
CA ILE A 195 14.21 4.15 -3.09
C ILE A 195 12.76 4.48 -2.70
N GLN A 196 11.95 3.44 -2.51
CA GLN A 196 10.57 3.59 -2.07
C GLN A 196 10.22 2.50 -1.07
N GLN A 197 9.46 2.90 -0.06
CA GLN A 197 8.78 2.00 0.87
C GLN A 197 7.30 2.32 0.82
N ARG A 198 6.47 1.29 0.63
CA ARG A 198 5.01 1.41 0.67
C ARG A 198 4.44 0.42 1.67
N ASN A 199 3.38 0.83 2.35
CA ASN A 199 2.64 0.00 3.29
C ASN A 199 1.31 -0.44 2.65
N TYR A 200 1.03 -1.73 2.70
CA TYR A 200 -0.19 -2.34 2.21
C TYR A 200 -0.94 -3.01 3.37
N PHE A 201 -2.25 -2.95 3.38
CA PHE A 201 -3.11 -3.40 4.48
C PHE A 201 -3.97 -4.57 4.02
N PHE A 202 -3.85 -5.70 4.71
CA PHE A 202 -4.67 -6.88 4.43
C PHE A 202 -6.16 -6.61 4.73
N GLY A 203 -7.05 -7.07 3.86
CA GLY A 203 -8.50 -6.86 3.98
C GLY A 203 -8.96 -5.42 3.73
N GLN A 204 -8.07 -4.55 3.25
CA GLN A 204 -8.37 -3.14 2.99
C GLN A 204 -8.01 -2.79 1.55
N PHE A 205 -8.70 -1.78 1.00
CA PHE A 205 -8.37 -1.24 -0.30
C PHE A 205 -7.03 -0.49 -0.23
N ASN A 206 -6.07 -0.91 -1.05
CA ASN A 206 -4.70 -0.37 -1.04
C ASN A 206 -4.43 0.66 -2.15
N GLY A 207 -5.49 1.29 -2.67
CA GLY A 207 -5.45 2.44 -3.57
C GLY A 207 -4.23 2.54 -4.48
N VAL A 208 -4.31 2.01 -5.70
CA VAL A 208 -3.45 2.52 -6.76
C VAL A 208 -4.09 3.83 -7.19
N GLN A 209 -3.63 4.96 -6.63
CA GLN A 209 -3.91 6.25 -7.26
C GLN A 209 -3.26 6.18 -8.64
N ILE A 210 -4.08 5.94 -9.66
CA ILE A 210 -3.73 6.26 -11.03
C ILE A 210 -3.77 7.79 -11.03
N ASP A 211 -2.60 8.43 -11.05
CA ASP A 211 -2.51 9.87 -11.27
C ASP A 211 -3.21 10.15 -12.60
N SER A 212 -4.48 10.54 -12.55
CA SER A 212 -5.26 10.96 -13.70
C SER A 212 -4.82 12.37 -14.07
N ASP A 213 -3.57 12.53 -14.51
CA ASP A 213 -3.13 13.74 -15.19
C ASP A 213 -3.97 14.01 -16.47
N ASP A 214 -4.75 13.03 -16.93
CA ASP A 214 -5.68 13.13 -18.05
C ASP A 214 -7.03 13.81 -17.73
N GLU A 215 -7.41 14.04 -16.46
CA GLU A 215 -8.67 14.74 -16.14
C GLU A 215 -8.59 16.27 -16.25
N ARG A 216 -7.40 16.84 -16.47
CA ARG A 216 -7.26 18.29 -16.70
C ARG A 216 -7.66 18.76 -18.10
N MET A 217 -7.96 17.86 -19.04
CA MET A 217 -8.33 18.22 -20.42
C MET A 217 -9.84 18.28 -20.70
N THR A 218 -10.73 17.92 -19.77
CA THR A 218 -12.19 17.91 -20.02
C THR A 218 -12.97 19.11 -19.48
N ASN A 219 -12.34 20.03 -18.74
CA ASN A 219 -13.03 21.22 -18.19
C ASN A 219 -12.77 22.54 -18.94
N ILE A 220 -12.20 22.53 -20.15
CA ILE A 220 -12.03 23.73 -21.00
C ILE A 220 -13.12 23.84 -22.10
N SER A 221 -14.06 22.90 -22.24
CA SER A 221 -15.10 22.96 -23.29
C SER A 221 -16.52 23.23 -22.79
N ARG A 222 -16.70 23.96 -21.68
CA ARG A 222 -18.01 24.50 -21.26
C ARG A 222 -17.92 25.97 -20.84
N LYS A 223 -17.42 26.81 -21.74
CA LYS A 223 -17.80 28.22 -21.84
C LYS A 223 -17.80 28.63 -23.31
N VAL A 224 -18.94 28.46 -23.96
CA VAL A 224 -19.43 29.30 -25.07
C VAL A 224 -20.91 29.55 -24.79
#